data_AF-A0A3M0NF15-F1
#
_entry.id   AF-A0A3M0NF15-F1
#
_cell.length_a   1.000
_cell.length_b   1.000
_cell.length_c   1.000
_cell.angle_alpha   90.00
_cell.angle_beta   90.00
_cell.angle_gamma   90.00
#
_symmetry.space_group_name_H-M   'P 1'
#
loop_
_entity.id
_entity.type
_entity.pdbx_description
1 polymer ?
#
loop_
_entity_poly.entity_id
_entity_poly.type
_entity_poly.pdbx_seq_one_letter_code
_entity_poly.pdbx_strand_id
1 'polypeptide(L)'
;MSIKALVVGVSEYHYNDNSNLPFCKNDIKAISKSLMKGLNVKKENIFILGSDGIVTRSSFVSKLFKMINCVKANDTFILYFSGHGGNIDGKNHYLLLTDKEIKTEEIVKDLDCIPSKNKLIVLDTCYSGNVKVDEAAPLKTGKNIDSFLDKGYAIISSSSSTQSSYPYENSSISAFTKFFCEAVEDKTIIKKGEKSLNDIMNLVRFYFDWWNKQVNRTKIQNPSFHSNIKGTITFPISNYIPYHPKKYREETKDYIIYSVEPISTGSLKRLRVKIIVKKFPYFFKIADLTNEIVNKVKNLDIFNSSSSEYLWKNKKANVVFCFFGRDEQDMMYQNFFCHTVWKDKAKNEKLQKINFGVEKEINNIGFAFNDNYLILKDFQNKNTEKDCLLLKKQRTITYKLIDQAESFISTYNDFLNKNITRQDLVKHINQIGPKINDLYIEDGNLPLSSKKLNNWYQECKNLAAIIDDFRLVFIDDDFERKPLKDLEIKMNDVIDRYYQELEELKKEENKFLT
;
A
#
# COMPACT_ATOMS: atom_id res chain seq x y z
N MET A 1 7.19 5.63 16.81
CA MET A 1 7.60 4.33 16.25
C MET A 1 9.11 4.35 16.12
N SER A 2 9.82 3.39 16.72
CA SER A 2 11.26 3.23 16.52
C SER A 2 11.56 1.83 15.98
N ILE A 3 12.65 1.71 15.23
CA ILE A 3 13.12 0.41 14.74
C ILE A 3 14.21 -0.08 15.70
N LYS A 4 14.09 -1.32 16.15
CA LYS A 4 15.07 -2.03 16.98
C LYS A 4 15.56 -3.25 16.21
N ALA A 5 16.87 -3.46 16.14
CA ALA A 5 17.45 -4.56 15.37
C ALA A 5 18.38 -5.43 16.22
N LEU A 6 18.25 -6.75 16.12
CA LEU A 6 19.24 -7.71 16.57
C LEU A 6 19.90 -8.31 15.32
N VAL A 7 21.21 -8.10 15.18
CA VAL A 7 22.00 -8.53 14.03
C VAL A 7 23.01 -9.58 14.50
N VAL A 8 22.90 -10.80 14.00
CA VAL A 8 23.64 -11.96 14.47
C VAL A 8 24.43 -12.59 13.32
N GLY A 9 25.71 -12.84 13.56
CA GLY A 9 26.60 -13.49 12.60
C GLY A 9 27.40 -14.59 13.28
N VAL A 10 27.29 -15.82 12.79
CA VAL A 10 28.03 -16.97 13.35
C VAL A 10 29.10 -17.36 12.35
N SER A 11 30.37 -17.20 12.74
CA SER A 11 31.51 -17.51 11.86
C SER A 11 32.30 -18.71 12.33
N GLU A 12 32.22 -19.08 13.60
CA GLU A 12 32.97 -20.17 14.19
C GLU A 12 32.03 -21.25 14.74
N TYR A 13 32.34 -22.50 14.41
CA TYR A 13 31.58 -23.68 14.80
C TYR A 13 32.51 -24.67 15.49
N HIS A 14 32.20 -25.04 16.73
CA HIS A 14 33.08 -25.86 17.57
C HIS A 14 32.57 -27.30 17.72
N TYR A 15 31.69 -27.74 16.82
CA TYR A 15 31.08 -29.07 16.84
C TYR A 15 30.73 -29.56 15.43
N ASN A 16 30.57 -30.89 15.29
CA ASN A 16 30.14 -31.60 14.09
C ASN A 16 30.97 -31.31 12.82
N ASP A 17 32.27 -30.99 12.97
CA ASP A 17 33.21 -30.68 11.88
C ASP A 17 32.69 -29.63 10.87
N ASN A 18 31.79 -28.74 11.32
CA ASN A 18 31.25 -27.69 10.48
C ASN A 18 32.34 -26.68 10.11
N SER A 19 32.38 -26.29 8.82
CA SER A 19 33.35 -25.32 8.34
C SER A 19 33.04 -23.90 8.84
N ASN A 20 34.09 -23.16 9.21
CA ASN A 20 33.96 -21.77 9.61
C ASN A 20 33.57 -20.87 8.43
N LEU A 21 32.72 -19.88 8.69
CA LEU A 21 32.21 -18.91 7.72
C LEU A 21 32.68 -17.49 8.07
N PRO A 22 33.95 -17.12 7.79
CA PRO A 22 34.52 -15.86 8.24
C PRO A 22 33.81 -14.62 7.67
N PHE A 23 33.06 -14.76 6.57
CA PHE A 23 32.33 -13.65 5.95
C PHE A 23 31.11 -13.18 6.77
N CYS A 24 30.54 -14.00 7.66
CA CYS A 24 29.38 -13.58 8.48
C CYS A 24 29.71 -12.36 9.37
N LYS A 25 30.98 -12.21 9.81
CA LYS A 25 31.48 -11.00 10.49
C LYS A 25 31.37 -9.74 9.63
N ASN A 26 31.49 -9.87 8.32
CA ASN A 26 31.36 -8.75 7.39
C ASN A 26 29.89 -8.49 7.05
N ASP A 27 29.08 -9.55 6.97
CA ASP A 27 27.64 -9.42 6.74
C ASP A 27 26.97 -8.57 7.82
N ILE A 28 27.24 -8.87 9.10
CA ILE A 28 26.67 -8.09 10.22
C ILE A 28 27.09 -6.62 10.21
N LYS A 29 28.31 -6.32 9.73
CA LYS A 29 28.79 -4.94 9.55
C LYS A 29 28.04 -4.24 8.41
N ALA A 30 27.85 -4.94 7.29
CA ALA A 30 27.13 -4.42 6.13
C ALA A 30 25.67 -4.13 6.47
N ILE A 31 24.97 -5.08 7.09
CA ILE A 31 23.57 -4.92 7.51
C ILE A 31 23.42 -3.79 8.52
N SER A 32 24.27 -3.74 9.54
CA SER A 32 24.21 -2.66 10.54
C SER A 32 24.34 -1.29 9.87
N LYS A 33 25.26 -1.15 8.91
CA LYS A 33 25.45 0.09 8.13
C LYS A 33 24.24 0.41 7.25
N SER A 34 23.70 -0.60 6.57
CA SER A 34 22.55 -0.47 5.69
C SER A 34 21.27 -0.09 6.45
N LEU A 35 21.01 -0.69 7.61
CA LEU A 35 19.88 -0.32 8.47
C LEU A 35 19.97 1.16 8.92
N MET A 36 21.16 1.64 9.28
CA MET A 36 21.36 3.06 9.63
C MET A 36 21.12 4.00 8.45
N LYS A 37 21.64 3.65 7.26
CA LYS A 37 21.60 4.53 6.08
C LYS A 37 20.27 4.48 5.32
N GLY A 38 19.72 3.28 5.18
CA GLY A 38 18.59 2.97 4.32
C GLY A 38 17.26 3.07 5.03
N LEU A 39 17.21 2.77 6.34
CA LEU A 39 16.00 2.76 7.18
C LEU A 39 16.06 3.72 8.39
N ASN A 40 17.09 4.57 8.49
CA ASN A 40 17.29 5.50 9.61
C ASN A 40 17.29 4.85 11.01
N VAL A 41 17.71 3.60 11.13
CA VAL A 41 17.83 2.95 12.44
C VAL A 41 18.94 3.62 13.22
N LYS A 42 18.66 4.09 14.44
CA LYS A 42 19.69 4.69 15.29
C LYS A 42 20.72 3.63 15.70
N LYS A 43 21.99 4.01 15.78
CA LYS A 43 23.08 3.07 16.13
C LYS A 43 22.82 2.37 17.47
N GLU A 44 22.34 3.09 18.48
CA GLU A 44 21.99 2.56 19.80
C GLU A 44 20.82 1.56 19.79
N ASN A 45 20.06 1.50 18.69
CA ASN A 45 18.98 0.54 18.49
C ASN A 45 19.42 -0.72 17.73
N ILE A 46 20.68 -0.81 17.32
CA ILE A 46 21.25 -1.97 16.63
C ILE A 46 22.10 -2.75 17.63
N PHE A 47 21.67 -3.95 17.96
CA PHE A 47 22.35 -4.87 18.85
C PHE A 47 23.04 -5.93 18.02
N ILE A 48 24.35 -6.12 18.22
CA ILE A 48 25.16 -7.06 17.43
C ILE A 48 25.57 -8.24 18.32
N LEU A 49 25.49 -9.46 17.77
CA LEU A 49 26.11 -10.67 18.31
C LEU A 49 27.04 -11.31 17.28
N GLY A 50 28.19 -11.83 17.73
CA GLY A 50 29.15 -12.51 16.86
C GLY A 50 30.15 -11.60 16.15
N SER A 51 30.48 -10.43 16.74
CA SER A 51 31.57 -9.57 16.21
C SER A 51 32.94 -10.24 16.30
N ASP A 52 33.12 -11.11 17.28
CA ASP A 52 34.25 -12.04 17.44
C ASP A 52 34.06 -13.34 16.65
N GLY A 53 32.87 -13.58 16.08
CA GLY A 53 32.52 -14.76 15.28
C GLY A 53 31.85 -15.87 16.07
N ILE A 54 31.78 -15.73 17.39
CA ILE A 54 31.28 -16.74 18.32
C ILE A 54 29.90 -16.30 18.81
N VAL A 55 28.93 -17.19 18.69
CA VAL A 55 27.58 -16.99 19.22
C VAL A 55 27.12 -18.31 19.81
N THR A 56 27.08 -18.42 21.14
CA THR A 56 26.55 -19.61 21.81
C THR A 56 25.03 -19.55 21.94
N ARG A 57 24.36 -20.69 22.06
CA ARG A 57 22.91 -20.76 22.31
C ARG A 57 22.51 -19.93 23.52
N SER A 58 23.27 -20.03 24.61
CA SER A 58 23.01 -19.24 25.83
C SER A 58 23.10 -17.73 25.55
N SER A 59 24.13 -17.28 24.83
CA SER A 59 24.31 -15.85 24.50
C SER A 59 23.20 -15.32 23.60
N PHE A 60 22.79 -16.10 22.59
CA PHE A 60 21.74 -15.74 21.64
C PHE A 60 20.38 -15.63 22.33
N VAL A 61 19.99 -16.66 23.08
CA VAL A 61 18.72 -16.69 23.83
C VAL A 61 18.68 -15.59 24.89
N SER A 62 19.77 -15.40 25.65
CA SER A 62 19.86 -14.29 26.63
C SER A 62 19.66 -12.93 25.96
N LYS A 63 20.16 -12.75 24.74
CA LYS A 63 20.00 -11.49 24.00
C LYS A 63 18.58 -11.31 23.49
N LEU A 64 17.92 -12.35 22.98
CA LEU A 64 16.50 -12.32 22.63
C LEU A 64 15.63 -11.93 23.83
N PHE A 65 15.87 -12.53 25.01
CA PHE A 65 15.17 -12.14 26.24
C PHE A 65 15.40 -10.68 26.61
N LYS A 66 16.62 -10.15 26.43
CA LYS A 66 16.88 -8.72 26.64
C LYS A 66 16.07 -7.84 25.67
N MET A 67 15.82 -8.29 24.44
CA MET A 67 15.03 -7.54 23.47
C MET A 67 13.58 -7.36 23.92
N ILE A 68 12.99 -8.34 24.62
CA ILE A 68 11.63 -8.23 25.17
C ILE A 68 11.47 -6.97 26.05
N ASN A 69 12.51 -6.64 26.83
CA ASN A 69 12.50 -5.48 27.73
C ASN A 69 12.88 -4.15 27.03
N CYS A 70 13.46 -4.19 25.83
CA CYS A 70 13.94 -3.01 25.12
C CYS A 70 13.02 -2.55 23.97
N VAL A 71 12.14 -3.43 23.51
CA VAL A 71 11.21 -3.20 22.41
C VAL A 71 9.84 -2.82 22.96
N LYS A 72 9.17 -1.84 22.35
CA LYS A 72 7.84 -1.37 22.77
C LYS A 72 6.74 -1.81 21.80
N ALA A 73 5.49 -1.71 22.25
CA ALA A 73 4.28 -2.03 21.48
C ALA A 73 4.19 -1.41 20.08
N ASN A 74 4.74 -0.20 19.93
CA ASN A 74 4.69 0.56 18.67
C ASN A 74 6.03 0.54 17.91
N ASP A 75 6.98 -0.29 18.30
CA ASP A 75 8.25 -0.44 17.60
C ASP A 75 8.16 -1.51 16.50
N THR A 76 9.04 -1.42 15.51
CA THR A 76 9.35 -2.51 14.57
C THR A 76 10.59 -3.23 15.07
N PHE A 77 10.52 -4.55 15.20
CA PHE A 77 11.68 -5.36 15.56
C PHE A 77 12.25 -6.06 14.33
N ILE A 78 13.57 -6.00 14.13
CA ILE A 78 14.28 -6.69 13.05
C ILE A 78 15.22 -7.71 13.67
N LEU A 79 15.10 -8.98 13.28
CA LEU A 79 16.15 -9.98 13.48
C LEU A 79 16.84 -10.21 12.14
N TYR A 80 18.15 -10.07 12.10
CA TYR A 80 18.99 -10.54 10.99
C TYR A 80 19.93 -11.63 11.50
N PHE A 81 20.01 -12.74 10.79
CA PHE A 81 20.89 -13.86 11.09
C PHE A 81 21.69 -14.27 9.86
N SER A 82 23.02 -14.37 9.97
CA SER A 82 23.92 -14.94 8.94
C SER A 82 24.76 -16.07 9.53
N GLY A 83 24.78 -17.22 8.86
CA GLY A 83 25.54 -18.39 9.28
C GLY A 83 25.07 -19.68 8.59
N HIS A 84 25.50 -20.83 9.08
CA HIS A 84 24.96 -22.11 8.68
C HIS A 84 23.51 -22.29 9.14
N GLY A 85 22.74 -22.95 8.28
CA GLY A 85 21.39 -23.42 8.57
C GLY A 85 21.04 -24.55 7.61
N GLY A 86 20.04 -25.34 7.98
CA GLY A 86 19.64 -26.47 7.15
C GLY A 86 18.61 -27.38 7.79
N ASN A 87 18.11 -28.32 6.99
CA ASN A 87 17.16 -29.34 7.42
C ASN A 87 17.90 -30.53 8.03
N ILE A 88 18.23 -30.47 9.33
CA ILE A 88 19.02 -31.51 10.01
C ILE A 88 18.24 -32.82 10.16
N ASP A 89 16.94 -32.75 10.43
CA ASP A 89 16.06 -33.92 10.66
C ASP A 89 15.15 -34.25 9.46
N GLY A 90 15.41 -33.62 8.30
CA GLY A 90 14.60 -33.73 7.09
C GLY A 90 13.20 -33.10 7.17
N LYS A 91 12.84 -32.47 8.30
CA LYS A 91 11.50 -31.91 8.54
C LYS A 91 11.50 -30.43 8.92
N ASN A 92 12.42 -30.02 9.79
CA ASN A 92 12.48 -28.67 10.36
C ASN A 92 13.78 -27.98 9.95
N HIS A 93 13.71 -26.64 9.82
CA HIS A 93 14.88 -25.84 9.54
C HIS A 93 15.57 -25.42 10.84
N TYR A 94 16.88 -25.60 10.92
CA TYR A 94 17.70 -25.24 12.08
C TYR A 94 18.67 -24.12 11.73
N LEU A 95 18.87 -23.20 12.69
CA LEU A 95 20.01 -22.29 12.68
C LEU A 95 21.14 -22.94 13.49
N LEU A 96 22.36 -22.93 12.96
CA LEU A 96 23.53 -23.42 13.68
C LEU A 96 24.20 -22.25 14.39
N LEU A 97 24.36 -22.37 15.70
CA LEU A 97 25.15 -21.47 16.54
C LEU A 97 26.54 -22.07 16.72
N THR A 98 27.45 -21.44 17.46
CA THR A 98 28.83 -21.94 17.63
C THR A 98 28.89 -23.27 18.35
N ASP A 99 28.00 -23.50 19.32
CA ASP A 99 28.01 -24.65 20.23
C ASP A 99 26.86 -25.63 19.99
N LYS A 100 25.77 -25.20 19.32
CA LYS A 100 24.58 -26.03 19.12
C LYS A 100 23.66 -25.50 18.02
N GLU A 101 22.83 -26.39 17.48
CA GLU A 101 21.70 -26.03 16.65
C GLU A 101 20.47 -25.58 17.46
N ILE A 102 19.62 -24.77 16.82
CA ILE A 102 18.32 -24.34 17.34
C ILE A 102 17.28 -24.39 16.22
N LYS A 103 16.10 -24.92 16.52
CA LYS A 103 14.99 -24.95 15.56
C LYS A 103 14.54 -23.53 15.26
N THR A 104 14.32 -23.22 14.00
CA THR A 104 13.91 -21.87 13.58
C THR A 104 12.52 -21.56 14.10
N GLU A 105 11.65 -22.56 14.18
CA GLU A 105 10.30 -22.43 14.72
C GLU A 105 10.29 -22.14 16.24
N GLU A 106 11.30 -22.61 16.99
CA GLU A 106 11.47 -22.20 18.40
C GLU A 106 11.80 -20.71 18.49
N ILE A 107 12.66 -20.20 17.60
CA ILE A 107 13.03 -18.79 17.55
C ILE A 107 11.82 -17.93 17.15
N VAL A 108 11.06 -18.33 16.13
CA VAL A 108 9.87 -17.58 15.69
C VAL A 108 8.86 -17.45 16.85
N LYS A 109 8.64 -18.52 17.62
CA LYS A 109 7.79 -18.48 18.83
C LYS A 109 8.34 -17.58 19.93
N ASP A 110 9.64 -17.62 20.18
CA ASP A 110 10.29 -16.74 21.15
C ASP A 110 10.20 -15.27 20.72
N LEU A 111 10.32 -15.02 19.41
CA LEU A 111 10.18 -13.71 18.82
C LEU A 111 8.76 -13.18 18.99
N ASP A 112 7.72 -14.00 18.84
CA ASP A 112 6.32 -13.59 19.05
C ASP A 112 6.05 -13.03 20.45
N CYS A 113 6.84 -13.42 21.46
CA CYS A 113 6.77 -12.84 22.81
C CYS A 113 7.31 -11.39 22.89
N ILE A 114 8.05 -10.92 21.88
CA ILE A 114 8.53 -9.52 21.83
C ILE A 114 7.33 -8.62 21.52
N PRO A 115 7.07 -7.58 22.34
CA PRO A 115 5.82 -6.82 22.28
C PRO A 115 5.67 -5.92 21.04
N SER A 116 6.54 -5.99 20.03
CA SER A 116 6.56 -5.09 18.87
C SER A 116 5.24 -5.04 18.07
N LYS A 117 5.04 -3.93 17.33
CA LYS A 117 3.93 -3.77 16.37
C LYS A 117 4.03 -4.86 15.31
N ASN A 118 5.21 -4.95 14.69
CA ASN A 118 5.56 -5.97 13.71
C ASN A 118 7.02 -6.42 13.89
N LYS A 119 7.34 -7.53 13.21
CA LYS A 119 8.67 -8.14 13.21
C LYS A 119 9.11 -8.45 11.78
N LEU A 120 10.37 -8.19 11.47
CA LEU A 120 11.01 -8.62 10.25
C LEU A 120 12.14 -9.59 10.62
N ILE A 121 12.06 -10.82 10.15
CA ILE A 121 13.05 -11.86 10.36
C ILE A 121 13.76 -12.08 9.04
N VAL A 122 15.08 -11.89 9.01
CA VAL A 122 15.91 -12.02 7.82
C VAL A 122 16.93 -13.13 8.08
N LEU A 123 16.80 -14.24 7.35
CA LEU A 123 17.61 -15.44 7.51
C LEU A 123 18.52 -15.60 6.30
N ASP A 124 19.81 -15.34 6.50
CA ASP A 124 20.85 -15.66 5.53
C ASP A 124 21.52 -17.00 5.84
N THR A 125 20.77 -18.07 5.58
CA THR A 125 21.21 -19.45 5.78
C THR A 125 20.72 -20.36 4.66
N CYS A 126 21.43 -21.45 4.40
CA CYS A 126 21.01 -22.46 3.43
C CYS A 126 19.67 -23.10 3.80
N TYR A 127 18.85 -23.48 2.80
CA TYR A 127 17.57 -24.19 2.96
C TYR A 127 16.50 -23.46 3.81
N SER A 128 16.67 -22.15 4.03
CA SER A 128 15.80 -21.33 4.90
C SER A 128 14.39 -21.09 4.36
N GLY A 129 14.11 -21.49 3.12
CA GLY A 129 12.78 -21.30 2.51
C GLY A 129 11.67 -22.23 3.02
N ASN A 130 11.97 -23.22 3.86
CA ASN A 130 10.97 -24.15 4.45
C ASN A 130 10.30 -23.63 5.74
N VAL A 131 10.72 -22.46 6.26
CA VAL A 131 10.18 -21.93 7.51
C VAL A 131 8.72 -21.55 7.31
N LYS A 132 7.83 -22.20 8.06
CA LYS A 132 6.39 -21.95 8.00
C LYS A 132 6.03 -20.69 8.78
N VAL A 133 5.09 -19.93 8.25
CA VAL A 133 4.46 -18.81 8.93
C VAL A 133 3.03 -19.21 9.29
N ASP A 134 2.59 -18.87 10.49
CA ASP A 134 1.21 -19.14 10.91
C ASP A 134 0.23 -18.30 10.10
N GLU A 135 -0.95 -18.85 9.79
CA GLU A 135 -2.01 -18.10 9.10
C GLU A 135 -2.41 -16.85 9.90
N ALA A 136 -2.60 -15.74 9.18
CA ALA A 136 -3.08 -14.50 9.79
C ALA A 136 -4.48 -14.72 10.38
N ALA A 137 -4.68 -14.35 11.65
CA ALA A 137 -5.98 -14.48 12.28
C ALA A 137 -7.06 -13.70 11.50
N PRO A 138 -8.27 -14.27 11.30
CA PRO A 138 -9.34 -13.60 10.55
C PRO A 138 -9.74 -12.29 11.22
N LEU A 139 -10.11 -11.30 10.41
CA LEU A 139 -10.57 -10.01 10.92
C LEU A 139 -11.87 -10.18 11.72
N LYS A 140 -11.98 -9.48 12.85
CA LYS A 140 -13.19 -9.51 13.71
C LYS A 140 -13.88 -8.15 13.66
N THR A 141 -15.14 -8.14 13.25
CA THR A 141 -15.98 -6.93 13.07
C THR A 141 -16.20 -6.10 14.34
N GLY A 142 -15.91 -6.67 15.53
CA GLY A 142 -15.96 -5.97 16.82
C GLY A 142 -14.68 -5.18 17.16
N LYS A 143 -13.65 -5.19 16.32
CA LYS A 143 -12.39 -4.46 16.53
C LYS A 143 -12.11 -3.54 15.33
N ASN A 144 -11.38 -2.44 15.57
CA ASN A 144 -10.92 -1.51 14.53
C ASN A 144 -9.85 -2.19 13.63
N ILE A 145 -9.79 -1.84 12.35
CA ILE A 145 -8.79 -2.33 11.40
C ILE A 145 -7.34 -2.09 11.85
N ASP A 146 -7.06 -0.98 12.55
CA ASP A 146 -5.74 -0.65 13.14
C ASP A 146 -5.30 -1.69 14.20
N SER A 147 -6.26 -2.44 14.77
CA SER A 147 -5.93 -3.52 15.69
C SER A 147 -5.27 -4.72 14.99
N PHE A 148 -5.29 -4.79 13.66
CA PHE A 148 -4.79 -5.89 12.84
C PHE A 148 -3.72 -5.47 11.82
N LEU A 149 -3.83 -4.27 11.23
CA LEU A 149 -2.90 -3.82 10.18
C LEU A 149 -1.48 -3.62 10.70
N ASP A 150 -0.52 -3.99 9.85
CA ASP A 150 0.91 -3.95 10.13
C ASP A 150 1.31 -4.71 11.41
N LYS A 151 0.53 -5.72 11.82
CA LYS A 151 0.84 -6.57 12.98
C LYS A 151 1.12 -8.00 12.56
N GLY A 152 2.05 -8.64 13.26
CA GLY A 152 2.55 -9.97 12.96
C GLY A 152 4.04 -9.95 12.62
N TYR A 153 4.47 -10.90 11.80
CA TYR A 153 5.85 -11.03 11.38
C TYR A 153 5.97 -11.41 9.90
N ALA A 154 7.07 -10.98 9.30
CA ALA A 154 7.48 -11.37 7.97
C ALA A 154 8.87 -12.03 8.02
N ILE A 155 9.07 -13.07 7.20
CA ILE A 155 10.32 -13.81 7.08
C ILE A 155 10.85 -13.66 5.66
N ILE A 156 12.07 -13.15 5.52
CA ILE A 156 12.85 -13.19 4.28
C ILE A 156 13.96 -14.21 4.48
N SER A 157 14.01 -15.19 3.59
CA SER A 157 15.03 -16.25 3.60
C SER A 157 15.92 -16.11 2.38
N SER A 158 17.23 -16.29 2.54
CA SER A 158 18.19 -16.04 1.46
C SER A 158 18.13 -17.04 0.32
N SER A 159 17.61 -18.24 0.58
CA SER A 159 17.46 -19.29 -0.42
C SER A 159 16.13 -20.04 -0.26
N SER A 160 15.71 -20.73 -1.32
CA SER A 160 14.58 -21.64 -1.23
C SER A 160 14.87 -22.80 -0.26
N SER A 161 13.83 -23.59 0.02
CA SER A 161 13.90 -24.81 0.83
C SER A 161 14.83 -25.90 0.31
N THR A 162 15.26 -25.81 -0.95
CA THR A 162 16.06 -26.81 -1.66
C THR A 162 17.41 -26.26 -2.13
N GLN A 163 17.69 -24.98 -1.89
CA GLN A 163 18.88 -24.29 -2.38
C GLN A 163 19.82 -23.91 -1.24
N SER A 164 21.11 -23.81 -1.55
CA SER A 164 22.12 -23.23 -0.66
C SER A 164 22.17 -21.70 -0.81
N SER A 165 22.67 -21.03 0.22
CA SER A 165 23.09 -19.62 0.12
C SER A 165 24.58 -19.53 -0.21
N TYR A 166 24.98 -18.55 -1.02
CA TYR A 166 26.35 -18.44 -1.54
C TYR A 166 27.01 -17.09 -1.21
N PRO A 167 28.35 -17.07 -1.06
CA PRO A 167 29.11 -15.83 -1.04
C PRO A 167 28.97 -15.09 -2.38
N TYR A 168 29.03 -13.76 -2.35
CA TYR A 168 29.12 -12.98 -3.59
C TYR A 168 30.53 -13.08 -4.16
N GLU A 169 30.64 -13.30 -5.48
CA GLU A 169 31.93 -13.51 -6.15
C GLU A 169 32.91 -12.35 -5.87
N ASN A 170 34.14 -12.69 -5.47
CA ASN A 170 35.20 -11.72 -5.13
C ASN A 170 34.81 -10.69 -4.05
N SER A 171 33.81 -10.99 -3.22
CA SER A 171 33.36 -10.13 -2.13
C SER A 171 33.54 -10.81 -0.79
N SER A 172 33.65 -9.98 0.25
CA SER A 172 33.80 -10.41 1.64
C SER A 172 32.46 -10.65 2.35
N ILE A 173 31.33 -10.57 1.63
CA ILE A 173 29.95 -10.73 2.15
C ILE A 173 29.14 -11.69 1.28
N SER A 174 28.03 -12.20 1.83
CA SER A 174 27.11 -13.06 1.09
C SER A 174 26.40 -12.34 -0.05
N ALA A 175 25.93 -13.08 -1.06
CA ALA A 175 25.16 -12.53 -2.17
C ALA A 175 23.82 -11.96 -1.70
N PHE A 176 23.14 -12.65 -0.79
CA PHE A 176 21.90 -12.17 -0.23
C PHE A 176 22.09 -10.90 0.59
N THR A 177 23.08 -10.86 1.47
CA THR A 177 23.39 -9.67 2.26
C THR A 177 23.71 -8.48 1.37
N LYS A 178 24.49 -8.69 0.30
CA LYS A 178 24.80 -7.67 -0.69
C LYS A 178 23.54 -7.07 -1.30
N PHE A 179 22.67 -7.89 -1.90
CA PHE A 179 21.46 -7.42 -2.57
C PHE A 179 20.41 -6.88 -1.62
N PHE A 180 20.26 -7.46 -0.43
CA PHE A 180 19.39 -6.92 0.61
C PHE A 180 19.84 -5.53 1.06
N CYS A 181 21.16 -5.33 1.28
CA CYS A 181 21.68 -4.01 1.62
C CYS A 181 21.48 -2.99 0.49
N GLU A 182 21.66 -3.39 -0.77
CA GLU A 182 21.41 -2.53 -1.93
C GLU A 182 19.94 -2.11 -2.02
N ALA A 183 19.02 -3.07 -1.87
CA ALA A 183 17.59 -2.78 -1.90
C ALA A 183 17.16 -1.88 -0.73
N VAL A 184 17.68 -2.15 0.47
CA VAL A 184 17.42 -1.32 1.66
C VAL A 184 18.00 0.10 1.51
N GLU A 185 19.14 0.29 0.84
CA GLU A 185 19.74 1.60 0.63
C GLU A 185 19.17 2.36 -0.58
N ASP A 186 18.47 1.70 -1.51
CA ASP A 186 17.95 2.31 -2.74
C ASP A 186 16.95 3.43 -2.44
N LYS A 187 17.20 4.62 -2.99
CA LYS A 187 16.35 5.81 -2.76
C LYS A 187 15.17 5.90 -3.72
N THR A 188 15.18 5.15 -4.82
CA THR A 188 14.15 5.19 -5.86
C THR A 188 12.84 4.55 -5.41
N ILE A 189 12.90 3.64 -4.43
CA ILE A 189 11.72 3.02 -3.82
C ILE A 189 11.11 3.83 -2.67
N ILE A 190 11.60 5.05 -2.40
CA ILE A 190 11.00 5.94 -1.40
C ILE A 190 9.72 6.55 -1.99
N LYS A 191 8.56 6.19 -1.42
CA LYS A 191 7.24 6.69 -1.81
C LYS A 191 6.65 7.47 -0.64
N LYS A 192 6.27 8.74 -0.87
CA LYS A 192 5.70 9.63 0.16
C LYS A 192 6.52 9.66 1.48
N GLY A 193 7.85 9.62 1.37
CA GLY A 193 8.77 9.69 2.52
C GLY A 193 9.05 8.35 3.22
N GLU A 194 8.47 7.25 2.74
CA GLU A 194 8.57 5.93 3.37
C GLU A 194 9.06 4.87 2.37
N LYS A 195 9.55 3.73 2.88
CA LYS A 195 9.79 2.50 2.12
C LYS A 195 8.86 1.41 2.61
N SER A 196 8.29 0.62 1.72
CA SER A 196 7.55 -0.59 2.10
C SER A 196 8.46 -1.82 2.08
N LEU A 197 8.18 -2.80 2.94
CA LEU A 197 8.85 -4.10 2.89
C LEU A 197 8.60 -4.83 1.57
N ASN A 198 7.42 -4.65 0.99
CA ASN A 198 7.06 -5.19 -0.33
C ASN A 198 8.01 -4.67 -1.42
N ASP A 199 8.25 -3.35 -1.46
CA ASP A 199 9.18 -2.73 -2.41
C ASP A 199 10.62 -3.22 -2.23
N ILE A 200 11.07 -3.35 -0.98
CA ILE A 200 12.40 -3.89 -0.66
C ILE A 200 12.51 -5.33 -1.19
N MET A 201 11.53 -6.20 -0.92
CA MET A 201 11.55 -7.59 -1.38
C MET A 201 11.48 -7.70 -2.90
N ASN A 202 10.67 -6.89 -3.57
CA ASN A 202 10.57 -6.86 -5.03
C ASN A 202 11.92 -6.48 -5.67
N LEU A 203 12.64 -5.53 -5.08
CA LEU A 203 13.96 -5.13 -5.55
C LEU A 203 15.02 -6.22 -5.28
N VAL A 204 14.96 -6.90 -4.13
CA VAL A 204 15.80 -8.09 -3.85
C VAL A 204 15.56 -9.18 -4.90
N ARG A 205 14.30 -9.53 -5.19
CA ARG A 205 13.95 -10.51 -6.23
C ARG A 205 14.49 -10.10 -7.59
N PHE A 206 14.34 -8.83 -7.97
CA PHE A 206 14.88 -8.30 -9.22
C PHE A 206 16.40 -8.48 -9.33
N TYR A 207 17.16 -8.18 -8.26
CA TYR A 207 18.61 -8.37 -8.27
C TYR A 207 19.00 -9.84 -8.40
N PHE A 208 18.31 -10.76 -7.71
CA PHE A 208 18.56 -12.19 -7.83
C PHE A 208 18.18 -12.76 -9.20
N ASP A 209 17.08 -12.30 -9.81
CA ASP A 209 16.71 -12.67 -11.17
C ASP A 209 17.78 -12.27 -12.19
N TRP A 210 18.36 -11.09 -12.02
CA TRP A 210 19.46 -10.63 -12.85
C TRP A 210 20.74 -11.46 -12.58
N TRP A 211 21.06 -11.67 -11.31
CA TRP A 211 22.24 -12.42 -10.88
C TRP A 211 22.24 -13.88 -11.35
N ASN A 212 21.08 -14.53 -11.29
CA ASN A 212 20.88 -15.91 -11.72
C ASN A 212 20.97 -16.10 -13.25
N LYS A 213 20.77 -15.06 -14.06
CA LYS A 213 20.79 -15.12 -15.54
C LYS A 213 22.18 -14.94 -16.17
N GLN A 214 23.21 -14.73 -15.36
CA GLN A 214 24.57 -14.52 -15.86
C GLN A 214 25.12 -15.80 -16.52
N VAL A 215 25.72 -15.67 -17.70
CA VAL A 215 26.01 -16.74 -18.70
C VAL A 215 26.83 -17.93 -18.15
N ASN A 216 27.61 -17.76 -17.09
CA ASN A 216 28.51 -18.79 -16.53
C ASN A 216 28.06 -19.34 -15.18
N ARG A 217 26.82 -19.11 -14.74
CA ARG A 217 26.38 -19.47 -13.40
C ARG A 217 25.78 -20.87 -13.34
N THR A 218 26.40 -21.75 -12.55
CA THR A 218 25.88 -23.09 -12.22
C THR A 218 25.14 -23.15 -10.89
N LYS A 219 25.27 -22.11 -10.07
CA LYS A 219 24.68 -22.00 -8.73
C LYS A 219 23.55 -20.97 -8.75
N ILE A 220 22.32 -21.45 -8.57
CA ILE A 220 21.11 -20.64 -8.55
C ILE A 220 20.66 -20.46 -7.10
N GLN A 221 20.27 -19.23 -6.74
CA GLN A 221 19.71 -18.90 -5.44
C GLN A 221 18.49 -18.00 -5.61
N ASN A 222 17.37 -18.36 -4.99
CA ASN A 222 16.13 -17.57 -5.02
C ASN A 222 15.71 -17.29 -3.58
N PRO A 223 15.70 -16.02 -3.15
CA PRO A 223 15.15 -15.67 -1.85
C PRO A 223 13.67 -15.98 -1.78
N SER A 224 13.19 -16.35 -0.60
CA SER A 224 11.76 -16.52 -0.34
C SER A 224 11.25 -15.49 0.66
N PHE A 225 9.95 -15.20 0.57
CA PHE A 225 9.26 -14.25 1.43
C PHE A 225 7.93 -14.82 1.90
N HIS A 226 7.71 -14.79 3.21
CA HIS A 226 6.47 -15.22 3.85
C HIS A 226 6.04 -14.17 4.87
N SER A 227 4.74 -13.94 5.02
CA SER A 227 4.21 -12.92 5.93
C SER A 227 2.82 -13.31 6.41
N ASN A 228 2.53 -13.05 7.69
CA ASN A 228 1.16 -13.06 8.23
C ASN A 228 0.66 -11.66 8.60
N ILE A 229 1.40 -10.64 8.18
CA ILE A 229 1.02 -9.25 8.33
C ILE A 229 -0.03 -8.91 7.28
N LYS A 230 -1.17 -8.36 7.71
CA LYS A 230 -2.14 -7.74 6.80
C LYS A 230 -1.66 -6.34 6.46
N GLY A 231 -1.47 -6.06 5.18
CA GLY A 231 -0.72 -4.89 4.73
C GLY A 231 0.80 -5.16 4.61
N THR A 232 1.62 -4.14 4.85
CA THR A 232 3.08 -4.25 4.71
C THR A 232 3.80 -3.41 5.77
N ILE A 233 5.00 -3.82 6.18
CA ILE A 233 5.79 -2.99 7.08
C ILE A 233 6.27 -1.74 6.33
N THR A 234 5.95 -0.56 6.84
CA THR A 234 6.45 0.71 6.33
C THR A 234 7.58 1.26 7.20
N PHE A 235 8.60 1.81 6.55
CA PHE A 235 9.79 2.38 7.18
C PHE A 235 9.87 3.88 6.86
N PRO A 236 9.74 4.78 7.86
CA PRO A 236 9.81 6.22 7.62
C PRO A 236 11.25 6.67 7.35
N ILE A 237 11.50 7.24 6.17
CA ILE A 237 12.85 7.64 5.71
C ILE A 237 13.04 9.15 5.70
N SER A 238 12.03 9.89 5.29
CA SER A 238 12.11 11.35 5.20
C SER A 238 10.76 11.98 5.46
N ASN A 239 10.79 13.25 5.90
CA ASN A 239 9.56 14.02 6.04
C ASN A 239 8.97 14.26 4.65
N TYR A 240 7.76 13.76 4.44
CA TYR A 240 6.97 14.08 3.28
C TYR A 240 5.93 15.13 3.65
N ILE A 241 5.97 16.26 2.93
CA ILE A 241 4.97 17.31 3.06
C ILE A 241 4.01 17.15 1.88
N PRO A 242 2.81 16.58 2.07
CA PRO A 242 1.85 16.46 1.00
C PRO A 242 1.43 17.85 0.50
N TYR A 243 1.15 17.95 -0.79
CA TYR A 243 0.55 19.15 -1.34
C TYR A 243 -0.87 19.29 -0.78
N HIS A 244 -1.15 20.38 -0.06
CA HIS A 244 -2.48 20.67 0.45
C HIS A 244 -3.18 21.70 -0.44
N PRO A 245 -4.18 21.30 -1.24
CA PRO A 245 -4.95 22.23 -2.05
C PRO A 245 -5.60 23.31 -1.18
N LYS A 246 -5.45 24.58 -1.59
CA LYS A 246 -6.22 25.67 -0.99
C LYS A 246 -7.71 25.39 -1.21
N LYS A 247 -8.50 25.55 -0.14
CA LYS A 247 -9.95 25.41 -0.20
C LYS A 247 -10.57 26.80 -0.32
N TYR A 248 -11.61 26.91 -1.13
CA TYR A 248 -12.45 28.11 -1.23
C TYR A 248 -13.89 27.72 -0.96
N ARG A 249 -14.48 28.37 0.04
CA ARG A 249 -15.89 28.26 0.40
C ARG A 249 -16.40 29.68 0.64
N GLU A 250 -17.58 29.96 0.13
CA GLU A 250 -18.25 31.24 0.34
C GLU A 250 -19.74 30.98 0.50
N GLU A 251 -20.37 31.74 1.39
CA GLU A 251 -21.78 31.64 1.66
C GLU A 251 -22.43 33.01 1.53
N THR A 252 -23.46 33.10 0.68
CA THR A 252 -24.25 34.30 0.44
C THR A 252 -25.69 34.05 0.86
N LYS A 253 -26.55 35.07 0.73
CA LYS A 253 -28.00 34.93 0.95
C LYS A 253 -28.68 34.00 -0.07
N ASP A 254 -28.10 33.85 -1.27
CA ASP A 254 -28.74 33.16 -2.39
C ASP A 254 -28.12 31.78 -2.69
N TYR A 255 -26.85 31.57 -2.34
CA TYR A 255 -26.12 30.34 -2.64
C TYR A 255 -24.92 30.11 -1.70
N ILE A 256 -24.32 28.93 -1.79
CA ILE A 256 -23.07 28.55 -1.15
C ILE A 256 -22.15 27.99 -2.23
N ILE A 257 -20.96 28.57 -2.39
CA ILE A 257 -19.85 27.89 -3.10
C ILE A 257 -19.33 26.83 -2.13
N TYR A 258 -19.73 25.59 -2.38
CA TYR A 258 -19.39 24.45 -1.51
C TYR A 258 -17.92 24.05 -1.67
N SER A 259 -17.44 23.97 -2.91
CA SER A 259 -16.02 23.74 -3.22
C SER A 259 -15.62 24.35 -4.56
N VAL A 260 -14.33 24.67 -4.69
CA VAL A 260 -13.66 24.98 -5.96
C VAL A 260 -12.52 23.98 -6.14
N GLU A 261 -12.61 23.17 -7.18
CA GLU A 261 -11.72 22.04 -7.47
C GLU A 261 -10.97 22.30 -8.79
N PRO A 262 -9.63 22.22 -8.81
CA PRO A 262 -8.86 22.40 -10.04
C PRO A 262 -8.88 21.12 -10.87
N ILE A 263 -9.33 21.23 -12.12
CA ILE A 263 -9.41 20.13 -13.10
C ILE A 263 -8.67 20.50 -14.38
N SER A 264 -7.60 21.28 -14.22
CA SER A 264 -6.79 21.81 -15.32
C SER A 264 -6.07 20.69 -16.06
N THR A 265 -5.96 20.82 -17.38
CA THR A 265 -5.13 19.95 -18.22
C THR A 265 -3.77 20.62 -18.45
N GLY A 266 -2.85 19.98 -19.18
CA GLY A 266 -1.58 20.64 -19.57
C GLY A 266 -1.76 21.87 -20.47
N SER A 267 -2.92 22.04 -21.10
CA SER A 267 -3.18 23.10 -22.08
C SER A 267 -4.22 24.14 -21.63
N LEU A 268 -5.04 23.84 -20.62
CA LEU A 268 -6.15 24.70 -20.19
C LEU A 268 -6.25 24.72 -18.66
N LYS A 269 -6.26 25.93 -18.08
CA LYS A 269 -6.65 26.14 -16.68
C LYS A 269 -8.16 25.97 -16.56
N ARG A 270 -8.60 24.98 -15.81
CA ARG A 270 -10.02 24.64 -15.64
C ARG A 270 -10.36 24.53 -14.16
N LEU A 271 -11.49 25.11 -13.77
CA LEU A 271 -12.03 25.03 -12.43
C LEU A 271 -13.40 24.36 -12.45
N ARG A 272 -13.67 23.52 -11.45
CA ARG A 272 -14.97 22.96 -11.13
C ARG A 272 -15.46 23.61 -9.85
N VAL A 273 -16.66 24.17 -9.87
CA VAL A 273 -17.30 24.82 -8.73
C VAL A 273 -18.55 24.02 -8.39
N LYS A 274 -18.64 23.53 -7.16
CA LYS A 274 -19.85 22.87 -6.64
C LYS A 274 -20.65 23.88 -5.82
N ILE A 275 -21.93 24.01 -6.11
CA ILE A 275 -22.76 25.13 -5.64
C ILE A 275 -24.05 24.58 -5.04
N ILE A 276 -24.37 25.00 -3.81
CA ILE A 276 -25.68 24.79 -3.19
C ILE A 276 -26.50 26.06 -3.37
N VAL A 277 -27.62 25.98 -4.07
CA VAL A 277 -28.51 27.13 -4.25
C VAL A 277 -29.58 27.14 -3.15
N LYS A 278 -29.81 28.28 -2.50
CA LYS A 278 -30.76 28.38 -1.37
C LYS A 278 -32.22 28.46 -1.86
N LYS A 279 -32.48 29.09 -3.00
CA LYS A 279 -33.81 29.20 -3.63
C LYS A 279 -33.79 28.63 -5.05
N PHE A 280 -34.89 28.12 -5.58
CA PHE A 280 -34.97 27.68 -6.98
C PHE A 280 -35.01 28.91 -7.90
N PRO A 281 -33.93 29.23 -8.62
CA PRO A 281 -33.94 30.33 -9.56
C PRO A 281 -34.52 29.83 -10.90
N TYR A 282 -35.21 30.70 -11.64
CA TYR A 282 -35.43 30.46 -13.07
C TYR A 282 -34.07 30.33 -13.79
N PHE A 283 -33.99 29.57 -14.88
CA PHE A 283 -32.72 29.29 -15.57
C PHE A 283 -31.94 30.53 -16.01
N PHE A 284 -32.63 31.63 -16.36
CA PHE A 284 -31.96 32.90 -16.65
C PHE A 284 -31.17 33.44 -15.43
N LYS A 285 -31.74 33.33 -14.23
CA LYS A 285 -31.05 33.72 -12.98
C LYS A 285 -29.84 32.83 -12.68
N ILE A 286 -29.82 31.58 -13.13
CA ILE A 286 -28.65 30.69 -13.00
C ILE A 286 -27.51 31.18 -13.91
N ALA A 287 -27.80 31.72 -15.09
CA ALA A 287 -26.77 32.28 -15.96
C ALA A 287 -26.12 33.52 -15.34
N ASP A 288 -26.93 34.41 -14.75
CA ASP A 288 -26.45 35.59 -14.03
C ASP A 288 -25.61 35.20 -12.81
N LEU A 289 -26.11 34.23 -12.02
CA LEU A 289 -25.39 33.67 -10.88
C LEU A 289 -24.06 33.02 -11.29
N THR A 290 -24.03 32.33 -12.43
CA THR A 290 -22.80 31.74 -12.96
C THR A 290 -21.77 32.82 -13.26
N ASN A 291 -22.17 33.91 -13.92
CA ASN A 291 -21.27 35.04 -14.18
C ASN A 291 -20.74 35.68 -12.89
N GLU A 292 -21.60 35.85 -11.87
CA GLU A 292 -21.18 36.34 -10.56
C GLU A 292 -20.11 35.42 -9.94
N ILE A 293 -20.38 34.11 -9.87
CA ILE A 293 -19.47 33.11 -9.29
C ILE A 293 -18.16 33.06 -10.06
N VAL A 294 -18.22 33.02 -11.39
CA VAL A 294 -17.04 33.02 -12.27
C VAL A 294 -16.15 34.24 -12.00
N ASN A 295 -16.74 35.42 -11.83
CA ASN A 295 -15.97 36.63 -11.52
C ASN A 295 -15.21 36.52 -10.20
N LYS A 296 -15.76 35.80 -9.21
CA LYS A 296 -15.08 35.52 -7.94
C LYS A 296 -13.98 34.47 -8.08
N VAL A 297 -14.23 33.40 -8.83
CA VAL A 297 -13.33 32.21 -8.82
C VAL A 297 -12.28 32.16 -9.93
N LYS A 298 -12.49 32.83 -11.07
CA LYS A 298 -11.65 32.64 -12.28
C LYS A 298 -10.18 33.02 -12.10
N ASN A 299 -9.86 33.84 -11.11
CA ASN A 299 -8.50 34.28 -10.80
C ASN A 299 -7.93 33.60 -9.54
N LEU A 300 -8.64 32.62 -8.97
CA LEU A 300 -8.15 31.91 -7.79
C LEU A 300 -6.94 31.03 -8.13
N ASP A 301 -5.97 31.08 -7.23
CA ASP A 301 -4.78 30.23 -7.26
C ASP A 301 -5.02 29.01 -6.37
N ILE A 302 -5.80 28.07 -6.92
CA ILE A 302 -6.14 26.78 -6.34
C ILE A 302 -5.63 25.68 -7.27
N PHE A 303 -4.85 24.75 -6.73
CA PHE A 303 -4.19 23.68 -7.48
C PHE A 303 -4.30 22.35 -6.75
N ASN A 304 -4.13 21.24 -7.48
CA ASN A 304 -4.15 19.88 -6.93
C ASN A 304 -2.74 19.32 -6.70
N SER A 305 -1.70 19.99 -7.20
CA SER A 305 -0.30 19.55 -7.08
C SER A 305 0.67 20.71 -7.30
N SER A 306 1.92 20.52 -6.87
CA SER A 306 3.00 21.47 -7.14
C SER A 306 3.23 21.71 -8.63
N SER A 307 3.06 20.67 -9.46
CA SER A 307 3.19 20.79 -10.93
C SER A 307 2.07 21.63 -11.53
N SER A 308 0.84 21.47 -11.03
CA SER A 308 -0.31 22.29 -11.44
C SER A 308 -0.13 23.74 -11.00
N GLU A 309 0.37 23.98 -9.78
CA GLU A 309 0.72 25.33 -9.32
C GLU A 309 1.77 25.97 -10.22
N TYR A 310 2.88 25.28 -10.49
CA TYR A 310 3.93 25.79 -11.37
C TYR A 310 3.40 26.24 -12.74
N LEU A 311 2.50 25.47 -13.34
CA LEU A 311 1.93 25.78 -14.65
C LEU A 311 0.90 26.91 -14.63
N TRP A 312 0.08 27.00 -13.58
CA TRP A 312 -1.18 27.76 -13.59
C TRP A 312 -1.26 28.92 -12.58
N LYS A 313 -0.22 29.13 -11.77
CA LYS A 313 -0.11 30.25 -10.83
C LYS A 313 -0.25 31.60 -11.53
N ASN A 314 -1.01 32.50 -10.92
CA ASN A 314 -1.32 33.84 -11.44
C ASN A 314 -2.01 33.87 -12.82
N LYS A 315 -2.42 32.72 -13.38
CA LYS A 315 -3.14 32.65 -14.65
C LYS A 315 -4.64 32.64 -14.42
N LYS A 316 -5.40 33.32 -15.27
CA LYS A 316 -6.87 33.26 -15.29
C LYS A 316 -7.35 31.90 -15.80
N ALA A 317 -8.43 31.37 -15.23
CA ALA A 317 -9.09 30.16 -15.71
C ALA A 317 -9.61 30.35 -17.14
N ASN A 318 -9.38 29.36 -18.01
CA ASN A 318 -9.92 29.32 -19.36
C ASN A 318 -11.37 28.82 -19.37
N VAL A 319 -11.70 27.88 -18.47
CA VAL A 319 -13.03 27.28 -18.34
C VAL A 319 -13.40 27.16 -16.88
N VAL A 320 -14.64 27.49 -16.55
CA VAL A 320 -15.22 27.26 -15.23
C VAL A 320 -16.50 26.47 -15.41
N PHE A 321 -16.56 25.30 -14.76
CA PHE A 321 -17.74 24.45 -14.70
C PHE A 321 -18.44 24.70 -13.36
N CYS A 322 -19.70 25.12 -13.37
CA CYS A 322 -20.48 25.38 -12.17
C CYS A 322 -21.60 24.33 -12.06
N PHE A 323 -21.51 23.46 -11.07
CA PHE A 323 -22.46 22.37 -10.81
C PHE A 323 -23.42 22.78 -9.68
N PHE A 324 -24.73 22.79 -9.96
CA PHE A 324 -25.74 23.30 -9.05
C PHE A 324 -26.57 22.18 -8.42
N GLY A 325 -26.61 22.16 -7.09
CA GLY A 325 -27.45 21.27 -6.27
C GLY A 325 -28.21 22.06 -5.20
N ARG A 326 -28.99 21.35 -4.38
CA ARG A 326 -29.88 21.92 -3.35
C ARG A 326 -29.37 21.73 -1.93
N ASP A 327 -28.52 20.75 -1.70
CA ASP A 327 -27.98 20.43 -0.38
C ASP A 327 -26.64 19.67 -0.51
N GLU A 328 -26.10 19.25 0.63
CA GLU A 328 -24.82 18.55 0.69
C GLU A 328 -24.88 17.11 0.16
N GLN A 329 -26.05 16.47 0.17
CA GLN A 329 -26.22 15.12 -0.38
C GLN A 329 -26.04 15.15 -1.91
N ASP A 330 -26.53 16.22 -2.56
CA ASP A 330 -26.27 16.47 -3.99
C ASP A 330 -24.77 16.63 -4.28
N MET A 331 -24.04 17.29 -3.36
CA MET A 331 -22.58 17.47 -3.49
C MET A 331 -21.83 16.14 -3.34
N MET A 332 -22.28 15.28 -2.42
CA MET A 332 -21.68 13.98 -2.12
C MET A 332 -21.86 12.98 -3.26
N TYR A 333 -23.10 12.82 -3.73
CA TYR A 333 -23.44 11.85 -4.79
C TYR A 333 -23.37 12.43 -6.20
N GLN A 334 -22.91 13.68 -6.32
CA GLN A 334 -22.79 14.39 -7.59
C GLN A 334 -24.12 14.46 -8.37
N ASN A 335 -25.25 14.49 -7.66
CA ASN A 335 -26.59 14.60 -8.24
C ASN A 335 -26.96 16.08 -8.35
N PHE A 336 -26.52 16.72 -9.44
CA PHE A 336 -26.80 18.13 -9.72
C PHE A 336 -28.00 18.26 -10.63
N PHE A 337 -28.85 19.27 -10.41
CA PHE A 337 -30.03 19.51 -11.27
C PHE A 337 -29.64 20.16 -12.60
N CYS A 338 -28.55 20.92 -12.61
CA CYS A 338 -27.91 21.41 -13.82
C CYS A 338 -26.43 21.69 -13.57
N HIS A 339 -25.66 21.73 -14.66
CA HIS A 339 -24.34 22.36 -14.63
C HIS A 339 -24.19 23.34 -15.77
N THR A 340 -23.33 24.33 -15.56
CA THR A 340 -23.05 25.37 -16.53
C THR A 340 -21.57 25.44 -16.86
N VAL A 341 -21.27 25.94 -18.06
CA VAL A 341 -19.91 26.05 -18.59
C VAL A 341 -19.68 27.48 -19.06
N TRP A 342 -18.79 28.18 -18.34
CA TRP A 342 -18.27 29.47 -18.78
C TRP A 342 -16.93 29.27 -19.50
N LYS A 343 -16.74 29.96 -20.64
CA LYS A 343 -15.53 29.91 -21.47
C LYS A 343 -14.94 31.30 -21.66
N ASP A 344 -13.62 31.42 -21.52
CA ASP A 344 -12.90 32.66 -21.87
C ASP A 344 -12.71 32.77 -23.40
N LYS A 345 -13.77 33.17 -24.11
CA LYS A 345 -13.82 33.20 -25.59
C LYS A 345 -12.84 34.19 -26.22
N ALA A 346 -12.32 35.17 -25.47
CA ALA A 346 -11.56 36.30 -25.99
C ALA A 346 -10.15 35.95 -26.52
N LYS A 347 -9.60 34.77 -26.24
CA LYS A 347 -8.18 34.45 -26.52
C LYS A 347 -7.90 33.09 -27.17
N ASN A 348 -8.91 32.27 -27.50
CA ASN A 348 -8.65 30.91 -27.95
C ASN A 348 -9.74 30.33 -28.88
N GLU A 349 -9.51 30.38 -30.20
CA GLU A 349 -10.41 29.79 -31.20
C GLU A 349 -10.59 28.27 -31.03
N LYS A 350 -9.55 27.56 -30.57
CA LYS A 350 -9.66 26.10 -30.29
C LYS A 350 -10.64 25.83 -29.14
N LEU A 351 -10.72 26.72 -28.15
CA LEU A 351 -11.65 26.59 -27.02
C LEU A 351 -13.12 26.71 -27.47
N GLN A 352 -13.39 27.49 -28.52
CA GLN A 352 -14.74 27.67 -29.06
C GLN A 352 -15.25 26.38 -29.72
N LYS A 353 -14.35 25.58 -30.32
CA LYS A 353 -14.68 24.33 -31.00
C LYS A 353 -14.90 23.13 -30.07
N ILE A 354 -14.56 23.25 -28.78
CA ILE A 354 -14.75 22.15 -27.82
C ILE A 354 -16.21 22.13 -27.35
N ASN A 355 -16.89 21.01 -27.65
CA ASN A 355 -18.17 20.68 -27.05
C ASN A 355 -17.94 20.13 -25.63
N PHE A 356 -18.55 20.75 -24.63
CA PHE A 356 -18.50 20.33 -23.23
C PHE A 356 -19.80 19.65 -22.78
N GLY A 357 -20.58 19.07 -23.71
CA GLY A 357 -21.87 18.47 -23.41
C GLY A 357 -22.94 19.49 -23.07
N VAL A 358 -22.85 20.69 -23.66
CA VAL A 358 -23.82 21.78 -23.46
C VAL A 358 -24.99 21.58 -24.41
N GLU A 359 -26.20 21.64 -23.87
CA GLU A 359 -27.47 21.51 -24.60
C GLU A 359 -28.00 22.87 -25.05
N LYS A 360 -27.80 23.92 -24.23
CA LYS A 360 -28.34 25.26 -24.48
C LYS A 360 -27.36 26.35 -24.05
N GLU A 361 -27.35 27.48 -24.76
CA GLU A 361 -26.57 28.66 -24.36
C GLU A 361 -27.50 29.82 -23.97
N ILE A 362 -27.27 30.44 -22.81
CA ILE A 362 -28.00 31.60 -22.30
C ILE A 362 -26.98 32.59 -21.76
N ASN A 363 -27.02 33.86 -22.19
CA ASN A 363 -26.07 34.91 -21.75
C ASN A 363 -24.59 34.49 -21.86
N ASN A 364 -24.20 33.83 -22.97
CA ASN A 364 -22.87 33.26 -23.20
C ASN A 364 -22.44 32.15 -22.22
N ILE A 365 -23.38 31.57 -21.48
CA ILE A 365 -23.17 30.44 -20.57
C ILE A 365 -23.81 29.20 -21.18
N GLY A 366 -23.02 28.13 -21.31
CA GLY A 366 -23.55 26.83 -21.71
C GLY A 366 -24.22 26.12 -20.53
N PHE A 367 -25.35 25.46 -20.77
CA PHE A 367 -26.13 24.67 -19.81
C PHE A 367 -26.22 23.22 -20.26
N ALA A 368 -26.14 22.30 -19.28
CA ALA A 368 -26.65 20.95 -19.42
C ALA A 368 -27.55 20.64 -18.20
N PHE A 369 -28.64 19.93 -18.46
CA PHE A 369 -29.67 19.66 -17.46
C PHE A 369 -29.68 18.19 -17.07
N ASN A 370 -30.15 17.91 -15.86
CA ASN A 370 -30.36 16.55 -15.40
C ASN A 370 -31.85 16.33 -15.16
N ASP A 371 -32.53 15.82 -16.19
CA ASP A 371 -33.97 15.53 -16.13
C ASP A 371 -34.32 14.49 -15.06
N ASN A 372 -33.36 13.64 -14.68
CA ASN A 372 -33.54 12.61 -13.67
C ASN A 372 -33.27 13.10 -12.23
N TYR A 373 -32.95 14.39 -12.03
CA TYR A 373 -32.53 14.93 -10.73
C TYR A 373 -33.49 14.57 -9.59
N LEU A 374 -34.79 14.83 -9.76
CA LEU A 374 -35.79 14.60 -8.71
C LEU A 374 -35.99 13.10 -8.44
N ILE A 375 -35.93 12.26 -9.47
CA ILE A 375 -36.05 10.81 -9.35
C ILE A 375 -34.86 10.26 -8.58
N LEU A 376 -33.64 10.68 -8.94
CA LEU A 376 -32.41 10.29 -8.23
C LEU A 376 -32.41 10.82 -6.79
N LYS A 377 -32.95 12.01 -6.55
CA LYS A 377 -33.04 12.58 -5.20
C LYS A 377 -33.97 11.78 -4.30
N ASP A 378 -35.15 11.41 -4.80
CA ASP A 378 -36.09 10.55 -4.09
C ASP A 378 -35.49 9.16 -3.84
N PHE A 379 -34.84 8.58 -4.85
CA PHE A 379 -34.10 7.32 -4.69
C PHE A 379 -33.04 7.41 -3.59
N GLN A 380 -32.22 8.46 -3.59
CA GLN A 380 -31.17 8.65 -2.58
C GLN A 380 -31.76 8.73 -1.17
N ASN A 381 -32.85 9.47 -0.99
CA ASN A 381 -33.52 9.59 0.31
C ASN A 381 -34.09 8.25 0.80
N LYS A 382 -34.69 7.45 -0.09
CA LYS A 382 -35.26 6.14 0.23
C LYS A 382 -34.21 5.07 0.50
N ASN A 383 -33.01 5.21 -0.08
CA ASN A 383 -31.94 4.22 -0.02
C ASN A 383 -30.76 4.65 0.85
N THR A 384 -30.93 5.67 1.71
CA THR A 384 -29.93 6.02 2.74
C THR A 384 -30.27 5.28 4.03
N GLU A 385 -29.33 4.50 4.54
CA GLU A 385 -29.51 3.66 5.75
C GLU A 385 -28.99 4.36 7.01
N LYS A 386 -29.42 3.90 8.19
CA LYS A 386 -28.86 4.40 9.46
C LYS A 386 -27.39 4.03 9.60
N ASP A 387 -26.57 5.01 10.01
CA ASP A 387 -25.10 4.87 10.15
C ASP A 387 -24.67 3.61 10.90
N CYS A 388 -25.29 3.26 12.03
CA CYS A 388 -24.89 2.11 12.84
C CYS A 388 -25.11 0.77 12.12
N LEU A 389 -26.17 0.65 11.32
CA LEU A 389 -26.48 -0.55 10.55
C LEU A 389 -25.58 -0.65 9.33
N LEU A 390 -25.40 0.46 8.61
CA LEU A 390 -24.53 0.50 7.43
C LEU A 390 -23.08 0.20 7.80
N LEU A 391 -22.58 0.81 8.87
CA LEU A 391 -21.22 0.58 9.36
C LEU A 391 -20.97 -0.89 9.68
N LYS A 392 -21.92 -1.57 10.33
CA LYS A 392 -21.80 -3.02 10.62
C LYS A 392 -21.78 -3.86 9.35
N LYS A 393 -22.68 -3.59 8.39
CA LYS A 393 -22.76 -4.31 7.11
C LYS A 393 -21.47 -4.11 6.29
N GLN A 394 -21.08 -2.85 6.08
CA GLN A 394 -19.89 -2.46 5.34
C GLN A 394 -18.62 -3.06 5.94
N ARG A 395 -18.40 -2.96 7.26
CA ARG A 395 -17.24 -3.61 7.92
C ARG A 395 -17.19 -5.11 7.68
N THR A 396 -18.35 -5.78 7.75
CA THR A 396 -18.42 -7.23 7.55
C THR A 396 -17.92 -7.62 6.16
N ILE A 397 -18.35 -6.90 5.14
CA ILE A 397 -17.97 -7.16 3.75
C ILE A 397 -16.50 -6.78 3.51
N THR A 398 -16.10 -5.58 3.92
CA THR A 398 -14.71 -5.09 3.80
C THR A 398 -13.71 -6.04 4.47
N TYR A 399 -14.02 -6.56 5.65
CA TYR A 399 -13.11 -7.46 6.36
C TYR A 399 -12.99 -8.83 5.69
N LYS A 400 -14.08 -9.36 5.14
CA LYS A 400 -14.03 -10.58 4.32
C LYS A 400 -13.22 -10.37 3.04
N LEU A 401 -13.38 -9.21 2.39
CA LEU A 401 -12.60 -8.86 1.20
C LEU A 401 -11.10 -8.81 1.50
N ILE A 402 -10.70 -8.16 2.61
CA ILE A 402 -9.31 -8.13 3.06
C ILE A 402 -8.81 -9.56 3.30
N ASP A 403 -9.56 -10.40 4.01
CA ASP A 403 -9.14 -11.80 4.24
C ASP A 403 -8.96 -12.59 2.92
N GLN A 404 -9.78 -12.35 1.88
CA GLN A 404 -9.58 -12.94 0.55
C GLN A 404 -8.34 -12.38 -0.15
N ALA A 405 -8.10 -11.06 -0.06
CA ALA A 405 -6.95 -10.40 -0.66
C ALA A 405 -5.62 -10.90 -0.05
N GLU A 406 -5.56 -11.06 1.27
CA GLU A 406 -4.37 -11.57 1.96
C GLU A 406 -4.11 -13.04 1.61
N SER A 407 -5.16 -13.87 1.52
CA SER A 407 -5.02 -15.26 1.03
C SER A 407 -4.46 -15.32 -0.39
N PHE A 408 -4.92 -14.41 -1.25
CA PHE A 408 -4.43 -14.30 -2.62
C PHE A 408 -2.95 -13.89 -2.64
N ILE A 409 -2.57 -12.84 -1.90
CA ILE A 409 -1.18 -12.34 -1.82
C ILE A 409 -0.24 -13.41 -1.28
N SER A 410 -0.67 -14.17 -0.27
CA SER A 410 0.11 -15.31 0.25
C SER A 410 0.42 -16.32 -0.84
N THR A 411 -0.59 -16.73 -1.60
CA THR A 411 -0.42 -17.70 -2.70
C THR A 411 0.43 -17.14 -3.84
N TYR A 412 0.28 -15.85 -4.15
CA TYR A 412 1.13 -15.18 -5.12
C TYR A 412 2.60 -15.12 -4.67
N ASN A 413 2.84 -14.90 -3.38
CA ASN A 413 4.19 -14.98 -2.81
C ASN A 413 4.75 -16.40 -2.89
N ASP A 414 3.96 -17.45 -2.65
CA ASP A 414 4.40 -18.84 -2.86
C ASP A 414 4.77 -19.12 -4.31
N PHE A 415 4.04 -18.53 -5.27
CA PHE A 415 4.39 -18.61 -6.68
C PHE A 415 5.74 -17.93 -6.96
N LEU A 416 5.95 -16.72 -6.44
CA LEU A 416 7.23 -16.00 -6.59
C LEU A 416 8.39 -16.71 -5.87
N ASN A 417 8.10 -17.41 -4.78
CA ASN A 417 9.07 -18.24 -4.05
C ASN A 417 9.40 -19.55 -4.80
N LYS A 418 8.70 -19.85 -5.91
CA LYS A 418 8.78 -21.10 -6.69
C LYS A 418 8.31 -22.34 -5.92
N ASN A 419 7.47 -22.15 -4.90
CA ASN A 419 6.88 -23.23 -4.11
C ASN A 419 5.70 -23.88 -4.84
N ILE A 420 4.99 -23.12 -5.66
CA ILE A 420 3.85 -23.58 -6.45
C ILE A 420 4.05 -23.29 -7.93
N THR A 421 3.39 -24.06 -8.79
CA THR A 421 3.46 -23.84 -10.22
C THR A 421 2.52 -22.73 -10.66
N ARG A 422 2.72 -22.31 -11.91
CA ARG A 422 1.79 -21.43 -12.62
C ARG A 422 0.35 -21.95 -12.63
N GLN A 423 0.16 -23.26 -12.79
CA GLN A 423 -1.16 -23.90 -12.82
C GLN A 423 -1.82 -23.92 -11.44
N ASP A 424 -1.02 -24.13 -10.39
CA ASP A 424 -1.51 -24.08 -9.01
C ASP A 424 -2.01 -22.69 -8.64
N LEU A 425 -1.28 -21.64 -9.03
CA LEU A 425 -1.70 -20.26 -8.85
C LEU A 425 -3.05 -20.00 -9.52
N VAL A 426 -3.21 -20.38 -10.79
CA VAL A 426 -4.49 -20.22 -11.52
C VAL A 426 -5.63 -20.96 -10.84
N LYS A 427 -5.38 -22.21 -10.41
CA LYS A 427 -6.38 -23.00 -9.69
C LYS A 427 -6.85 -22.29 -8.42
N HIS A 428 -5.94 -21.70 -7.66
CA HIS A 428 -6.29 -20.93 -6.47
C HIS A 428 -7.06 -19.65 -6.80
N ILE A 429 -6.61 -18.91 -7.83
CA ILE A 429 -7.30 -17.70 -8.31
C ILE A 429 -8.73 -18.02 -8.75
N ASN A 430 -8.94 -19.12 -9.46
CA ASN A 430 -10.28 -19.54 -9.91
C ASN A 430 -11.19 -19.97 -8.74
N GLN A 431 -10.62 -20.31 -7.58
CA GLN A 431 -11.38 -20.59 -6.36
C GLN A 431 -11.72 -19.32 -5.56
N ILE A 432 -10.80 -18.35 -5.50
CA ILE A 432 -10.98 -17.10 -4.74
C ILE A 432 -11.76 -16.05 -5.55
N GLY A 433 -11.53 -15.98 -6.87
CA GLY A 433 -12.10 -14.99 -7.77
C GLY A 433 -13.62 -14.85 -7.64
N PRO A 434 -14.40 -15.95 -7.68
CA PRO A 434 -15.85 -15.89 -7.46
C PRO A 434 -16.24 -15.33 -6.10
N LYS A 435 -15.51 -15.68 -5.02
CA LYS A 435 -15.80 -15.17 -3.67
C LYS A 435 -15.56 -13.67 -3.57
N ILE A 436 -14.47 -13.17 -4.17
CA ILE A 436 -14.22 -11.72 -4.24
C ILE A 436 -15.34 -11.05 -5.04
N ASN A 437 -15.76 -11.64 -6.16
CA ASN A 437 -16.80 -11.08 -7.01
C ASN A 437 -18.14 -10.98 -6.28
N ASP A 438 -18.53 -12.04 -5.57
CA ASP A 438 -19.75 -12.06 -4.77
C ASP A 438 -19.72 -10.97 -3.68
N LEU A 439 -18.58 -10.83 -2.99
CA LEU A 439 -18.41 -9.79 -1.96
C LEU A 439 -18.38 -8.38 -2.55
N TYR A 440 -17.78 -8.19 -3.73
CA TYR A 440 -17.77 -6.90 -4.43
C TYR A 440 -19.18 -6.50 -4.90
N ILE A 441 -19.96 -7.46 -5.40
CA ILE A 441 -21.37 -7.24 -5.74
C ILE A 441 -22.20 -6.96 -4.47
N GLU A 442 -21.99 -7.71 -3.39
CA GLU A 442 -22.64 -7.47 -2.09
C GLU A 442 -22.32 -6.06 -1.58
N ASP A 443 -21.07 -5.63 -1.70
CA ASP A 443 -20.60 -4.29 -1.37
C ASP A 443 -21.33 -3.24 -2.21
N GLY A 444 -21.37 -3.40 -3.54
CA GLY A 444 -22.05 -2.48 -4.46
C GLY A 444 -23.56 -2.35 -4.22
N ASN A 445 -24.19 -3.39 -3.65
CA ASN A 445 -25.61 -3.40 -3.29
C ASN A 445 -25.92 -2.75 -1.94
N LEU A 446 -24.91 -2.27 -1.21
CA LEU A 446 -25.15 -1.59 0.06
C LEU A 446 -25.89 -0.25 -0.13
N PRO A 447 -26.77 0.11 0.83
CA PRO A 447 -27.42 1.42 0.85
C PRO A 447 -26.42 2.58 0.88
N LEU A 448 -26.90 3.76 0.51
CA LEU A 448 -26.14 5.00 0.56
C LEU A 448 -25.81 5.40 2.01
N SER A 449 -24.67 6.05 2.18
CA SER A 449 -24.16 6.54 3.45
C SER A 449 -24.70 7.92 3.83
N SER A 450 -24.70 8.23 5.12
CA SER A 450 -24.88 9.63 5.52
C SER A 450 -23.62 10.45 5.25
N LYS A 451 -23.73 11.77 5.30
CA LYS A 451 -22.57 12.68 5.24
C LYS A 451 -21.48 12.32 6.23
N LYS A 452 -21.87 11.96 7.45
CA LYS A 452 -20.92 11.67 8.53
C LYS A 452 -20.04 10.46 8.20
N LEU A 453 -20.61 9.46 7.54
CA LEU A 453 -19.94 8.20 7.23
C LEU A 453 -19.32 8.17 5.82
N ASN A 454 -19.64 9.14 4.96
CA ASN A 454 -19.34 9.05 3.53
C ASN A 454 -17.85 8.88 3.20
N ASN A 455 -16.94 9.61 3.85
CA ASN A 455 -15.52 9.47 3.53
C ASN A 455 -15.03 8.04 3.78
N TRP A 456 -15.26 7.50 4.97
CA TRP A 456 -14.93 6.12 5.31
C TRP A 456 -15.63 5.11 4.38
N TYR A 457 -16.91 5.35 4.06
CA TYR A 457 -17.65 4.50 3.12
C TYR A 457 -17.00 4.47 1.73
N GLN A 458 -16.54 5.62 1.23
CA GLN A 458 -15.82 5.68 -0.06
C GLN A 458 -14.47 4.96 0.00
N GLU A 459 -13.70 5.08 1.09
CA GLU A 459 -12.46 4.30 1.23
C GLU A 459 -12.72 2.79 1.23
N CYS A 460 -13.83 2.34 1.84
CA CYS A 460 -14.24 0.95 1.72
C CYS A 460 -14.57 0.54 0.28
N LYS A 461 -15.25 1.41 -0.51
CA LYS A 461 -15.55 1.17 -1.92
C LYS A 461 -14.30 1.11 -2.78
N ASN A 462 -13.37 2.05 -2.57
CA ASN A 462 -12.09 2.07 -3.28
C ASN A 462 -11.33 0.78 -3.01
N LEU A 463 -11.22 0.38 -1.74
CA LEU A 463 -10.57 -0.87 -1.36
C LEU A 463 -11.24 -2.10 -2.01
N ALA A 464 -12.58 -2.16 -2.02
CA ALA A 464 -13.31 -3.25 -2.66
C ALA A 464 -13.00 -3.33 -4.16
N ALA A 465 -12.96 -2.19 -4.86
CA ALA A 465 -12.60 -2.13 -6.28
C ALA A 465 -11.14 -2.54 -6.54
N ILE A 466 -10.20 -2.16 -5.67
CA ILE A 466 -8.81 -2.60 -5.80
C ILE A 466 -8.67 -4.10 -5.58
N ILE A 467 -9.38 -4.67 -4.61
CA ILE A 467 -9.36 -6.12 -4.37
C ILE A 467 -10.03 -6.86 -5.56
N ASP A 468 -11.03 -6.26 -6.20
CA ASP A 468 -11.62 -6.74 -7.45
C ASP A 468 -10.58 -6.89 -8.56
N ASP A 469 -9.69 -5.90 -8.73
CA ASP A 469 -8.62 -5.88 -9.73
C ASP A 469 -7.70 -7.12 -9.65
N PHE A 470 -7.58 -7.77 -8.48
CA PHE A 470 -6.73 -8.96 -8.29
C PHE A 470 -7.15 -10.08 -9.25
N ARG A 471 -8.46 -10.23 -9.50
CA ARG A 471 -8.97 -11.24 -10.44
C ARG A 471 -8.67 -10.88 -11.89
N LEU A 472 -8.64 -9.59 -12.20
CA LEU A 472 -8.53 -9.07 -13.56
C LEU A 472 -7.12 -9.25 -14.13
N VAL A 473 -6.10 -9.33 -13.27
CA VAL A 473 -4.71 -9.54 -13.71
C VAL A 473 -4.52 -10.90 -14.37
N PHE A 474 -5.27 -11.92 -13.94
CA PHE A 474 -5.05 -13.32 -14.33
C PHE A 474 -6.22 -13.95 -15.11
N ILE A 475 -6.99 -13.15 -15.85
CA ILE A 475 -8.05 -13.66 -16.73
C ILE A 475 -7.48 -14.70 -17.71
N ASP A 476 -8.15 -15.85 -17.83
CA ASP A 476 -7.65 -17.09 -18.43
C ASP A 476 -6.94 -16.91 -19.80
N ASP A 477 -7.51 -16.14 -20.72
CA ASP A 477 -6.94 -15.92 -22.07
C ASP A 477 -5.65 -15.08 -22.06
N ASP A 478 -5.51 -14.19 -21.09
CA ASP A 478 -4.38 -13.27 -20.96
C ASP A 478 -3.20 -13.94 -20.25
N PHE A 479 -3.48 -14.88 -19.35
CA PHE A 479 -2.45 -15.56 -18.58
C PHE A 479 -1.62 -16.47 -19.49
N GLU A 480 -2.21 -17.40 -20.24
CA GLU A 480 -1.41 -18.30 -21.08
C GLU A 480 -0.59 -17.59 -22.16
N ARG A 481 -1.05 -16.42 -22.63
CA ARG A 481 -0.45 -15.70 -23.77
C ARG A 481 0.58 -14.64 -23.37
N LYS A 482 0.49 -14.05 -22.17
CA LYS A 482 1.39 -12.96 -21.75
C LYS A 482 2.69 -13.47 -21.11
N PRO A 483 3.81 -12.76 -21.34
CA PRO A 483 5.04 -13.00 -20.59
C PRO A 483 4.79 -12.90 -19.08
N LEU A 484 5.31 -13.86 -18.32
CA LEU A 484 5.13 -13.90 -16.86
C LEU A 484 5.53 -12.59 -16.18
N LYS A 485 6.60 -11.96 -16.67
CA LYS A 485 7.12 -10.70 -16.15
C LYS A 485 6.12 -9.54 -16.24
N ASP A 486 5.30 -9.48 -17.29
CA ASP A 486 4.30 -8.42 -17.43
C ASP A 486 3.16 -8.59 -16.42
N LEU A 487 2.81 -9.83 -16.11
CA LEU A 487 1.81 -10.18 -15.11
C LEU A 487 2.31 -9.86 -13.70
N GLU A 488 3.57 -10.14 -13.42
CA GLU A 488 4.20 -9.78 -12.14
C GLU A 488 4.22 -8.26 -11.93
N ILE A 489 4.57 -7.48 -12.95
CA ILE A 489 4.53 -6.00 -12.87
C ILE A 489 3.13 -5.50 -12.54
N LYS A 490 2.11 -6.01 -13.23
CA LYS A 490 0.70 -5.63 -12.98
C LYS A 490 0.24 -6.04 -11.59
N MET A 491 0.55 -7.27 -11.16
CA MET A 491 0.14 -7.75 -9.85
C MET A 491 0.82 -6.94 -8.73
N ASN A 492 2.11 -6.63 -8.87
CA ASN A 492 2.82 -5.79 -7.92
C ASN A 492 2.22 -4.37 -7.83
N ASP A 493 1.80 -3.77 -8.95
CA ASP A 493 1.11 -2.48 -8.94
C ASP A 493 -0.26 -2.55 -8.21
N VAL A 494 -1.03 -3.61 -8.45
CA VAL A 494 -2.32 -3.83 -7.78
C VAL A 494 -2.14 -4.03 -6.26
N ILE A 495 -1.13 -4.81 -5.85
CA ILE A 495 -0.79 -5.02 -4.42
C ILE A 495 -0.33 -3.72 -3.76
N ASP A 496 0.50 -2.92 -4.45
CA ASP A 496 0.94 -1.62 -3.94
C ASP A 496 -0.24 -0.65 -3.75
N ARG A 497 -1.19 -0.62 -4.69
CA ARG A 497 -2.43 0.16 -4.54
C ARG A 497 -3.25 -0.35 -3.36
N TYR A 498 -3.39 -1.67 -3.20
CA TYR A 498 -4.10 -2.28 -2.08
C TYR A 498 -3.54 -1.85 -0.72
N TYR A 499 -2.21 -1.90 -0.55
CA TYR A 499 -1.58 -1.43 0.69
C TYR A 499 -1.78 0.06 0.95
N GLN A 500 -1.82 0.89 -0.10
CA GLN A 500 -2.11 2.32 0.05
C GLN A 500 -3.57 2.55 0.50
N GLU A 501 -4.54 1.89 -0.12
CA GLU A 501 -5.96 2.01 0.25
C GLU A 501 -6.23 1.50 1.67
N LEU A 502 -5.53 0.44 2.11
CA LEU A 502 -5.60 -0.02 3.51
C LEU A 502 -5.18 1.07 4.51
N GLU A 503 -4.10 1.79 4.22
CA GLU A 503 -3.63 2.88 5.08
C GLU A 503 -4.58 4.08 5.07
N GLU A 504 -5.21 4.42 3.93
CA GLU A 504 -6.23 5.47 3.89
C GLU A 504 -7.49 5.06 4.67
N LEU A 505 -7.97 3.82 4.52
CA LEU A 505 -9.08 3.27 5.29
C LEU A 505 -8.82 3.34 6.80
N LYS A 506 -7.62 2.94 7.23
CA LYS A 506 -7.17 3.02 8.63
C LYS A 506 -7.20 4.45 9.17
N LYS A 507 -6.76 5.44 8.39
CA LYS A 507 -6.83 6.86 8.78
C LYS A 507 -8.26 7.33 8.97
N GLU A 508 -9.17 6.99 8.05
CA GLU A 508 -10.58 7.35 8.19
C GLU A 508 -11.23 6.61 9.37
N GLU A 509 -10.89 5.34 9.60
CA GLU A 509 -11.47 4.56 10.68
C GLU A 509 -11.05 5.07 12.07
N ASN A 510 -9.83 5.58 12.21
CA ASN A 510 -9.35 6.20 13.44
C ASN A 510 -10.08 7.51 13.80
N LYS A 511 -10.71 8.19 12.83
CA LYS A 511 -11.56 9.37 13.10
C LYS A 511 -12.84 9.03 13.86
N PHE A 512 -13.24 7.75 13.94
CA PHE A 512 -14.38 7.34 14.77
C PHE A 512 -14.01 7.10 16.24
N LEU A 513 -12.71 6.99 16.56
CA LEU A 513 -12.20 6.76 17.92
C LEU A 513 -11.80 8.07 18.64
N THR A 514 -11.82 9.19 17.92
CA THR A 514 -11.58 10.56 18.42
C THR A 514 -12.89 11.32 18.44
#